data_AF-A0A8S4QY62-F1
#
_entry.id   AF-A0A8S4QY62-F1
#
_cell.length_a   1.000
_cell.length_b   1.000
_cell.length_c   1.000
_cell.angle_alpha   90.00
_cell.angle_beta   90.00
_cell.angle_gamma   90.00
#
_symmetry.space_group_name_H-M   'P 1'
#
loop_
_entity.id
_entity.type
_entity.pdbx_description
1 polymer ?
#
loop_
_entity_poly.entity_id
_entity_poly.type
_entity_poly.pdbx_seq_one_letter_code
_entity_poly.pdbx_strand_id
1 'polypeptide(L)' 'MYEDISKAIHASITYYSVVMGGYNARLGKRSGAELRVGQFGYGQRNERGQMLADFMEKEGLFMTSSFFEKRPHSK' A
#
# COMPACT_ATOMS: atom_id res chain seq x y z
N MET A 1 5.19 -13.87 -7.01
CA MET A 1 5.26 -12.38 -6.99
C MET A 1 5.28 -11.84 -5.56
N TYR A 2 4.16 -11.81 -4.80
CA TYR A 2 4.18 -11.27 -3.43
C TYR A 2 5.13 -12.04 -2.50
N GLU A 3 5.23 -13.36 -2.67
CA GLU A 3 6.19 -14.18 -1.93
C GLU A 3 7.64 -13.83 -2.22
N ASP A 4 7.97 -13.50 -3.47
CA ASP A 4 9.33 -13.12 -3.87
C ASP A 4 9.70 -11.75 -3.29
N ILE A 5 8.72 -10.83 -3.23
CA ILE A 5 8.88 -9.52 -2.60
C ILE A 5 9.06 -9.69 -1.08
N SER A 6 8.25 -10.51 -0.42
CA SER A 6 8.39 -10.81 1.02
C SER A 6 9.77 -11.41 1.31
N LYS A 7 10.23 -12.37 0.51
CA LYS A 7 11.59 -12.91 0.62
C LYS A 7 12.66 -11.83 0.47
N ALA A 8 12.51 -10.91 -0.49
CA ALA A 8 13.46 -9.81 -0.67
C ALA A 8 13.46 -8.81 0.50
N ILE A 9 12.28 -8.50 1.06
CA ILE A 9 12.14 -7.66 2.26
C ILE A 9 12.86 -8.31 3.44
N HIS A 10 12.66 -9.61 3.66
CA HIS A 10 13.28 -10.34 4.77
C HIS A 10 14.76 -10.68 4.57
N ALA A 11 15.24 -10.72 3.32
CA ALA A 11 16.63 -11.00 3.01
C ALA A 11 17.58 -9.84 3.35
N SER A 12 17.05 -8.63 3.57
CA SER A 12 17.87 -7.45 3.86
C SER A 12 17.35 -6.72 5.11
N ILE A 13 18.22 -6.54 6.10
CA ILE A 13 17.91 -5.70 7.26
C ILE A 13 18.31 -4.27 6.88
N THR A 14 17.32 -3.47 6.51
CA THR A 14 17.48 -2.06 6.16
C THR A 14 16.69 -1.19 7.13
N TYR A 15 17.14 0.05 7.32
CA TYR A 15 16.43 0.99 8.19
C TYR A 15 15.16 1.56 7.53
N TYR A 16 15.22 1.76 6.19
CA TYR A 16 14.08 2.18 5.38
C TYR A 16 13.99 1.31 4.13
N SER A 17 12.83 0.69 3.93
CA SER A 17 12.50 -0.08 2.72
C SER A 17 11.37 0.59 1.97
N VAL A 18 11.61 0.90 0.71
CA VAL A 18 10.60 1.46 -0.21
C VAL A 18 10.38 0.46 -1.33
N VAL A 19 9.19 -0.12 -1.37
CA VAL A 19 8.78 -1.04 -2.42
C VAL A 19 7.92 -0.28 -3.42
N MET A 20 8.33 -0.25 -4.69
CA MET A 20 7.62 0.43 -5.76
C MET A 20 7.44 -0.51 -6.95
N GLY A 21 6.28 -0.42 -7.62
CA GLY A 21 5.97 -1.24 -8.77
C GLY A 21 4.55 -1.05 -9.30
N GLY A 22 4.31 -1.56 -10.50
CA GLY A 22 3.00 -1.57 -11.14
C GLY A 22 2.15 -2.76 -10.69
N TYR A 23 1.53 -2.67 -9.51
CA TYR A 23 0.71 -3.77 -8.98
C TYR A 23 -0.65 -3.94 -9.69
N ASN A 24 -1.05 -2.98 -10.54
CA ASN A 24 -2.36 -2.96 -11.20
C ASN A 24 -3.53 -3.25 -10.24
N ALA A 25 -3.39 -2.78 -9.00
CA ALA A 25 -4.30 -3.01 -7.91
C ALA A 25 -4.97 -1.68 -7.52
N ARG A 26 -6.29 -1.70 -7.33
CA ARG A 26 -7.05 -0.55 -6.85
C ARG A 26 -7.38 -0.81 -5.39
N LEU A 27 -6.71 -0.14 -4.47
CA LEU A 27 -6.98 -0.29 -3.04
C LEU A 27 -8.19 0.53 -2.57
N GLY A 28 -8.42 1.68 -3.18
CA GLY A 28 -9.40 2.64 -2.68
C GLY A 28 -9.05 3.13 -1.28
N LYS A 29 -10.07 3.55 -0.53
CA LYS A 29 -9.94 4.04 0.83
C LYS A 29 -9.70 2.90 1.83
N ARG A 30 -9.17 3.25 3.00
CA ARG A 30 -9.09 2.37 4.17
C ARG A 30 -10.45 1.70 4.45
N SER A 31 -10.42 0.40 4.71
CA SER A 31 -11.58 -0.38 5.11
C SER A 31 -11.40 -0.90 6.54
N GLY A 32 -12.42 -0.78 7.38
CA GLY A 32 -12.40 -1.30 8.75
C GLY A 32 -11.22 -0.82 9.60
N ALA A 33 -10.47 -1.78 10.14
CA ALA A 33 -9.35 -1.57 11.08
C ALA A 33 -7.95 -1.59 10.43
N GLU A 34 -7.87 -1.49 9.09
CA GLU A 34 -6.59 -1.40 8.39
C GLU A 34 -5.75 -0.24 8.91
N LEU A 35 -4.47 -0.51 9.16
CA LEU A 35 -3.48 0.46 9.65
C LEU A 35 -2.53 0.90 8.53
N ARG A 36 -2.39 0.07 7.49
CA ARG A 36 -1.44 0.27 6.39
C ARG A 36 -2.01 1.03 5.19
N VAL A 37 -3.33 1.20 5.16
CA VAL A 37 -4.05 1.92 4.11
C VAL A 37 -4.62 3.21 4.68
N GLY A 38 -4.33 4.33 4.01
CA GLY A 38 -4.82 5.64 4.39
C GLY A 38 -6.22 5.95 3.85
N GLN A 39 -6.81 7.01 4.36
CA GLN A 39 -8.19 7.42 4.06
C GLN A 39 -8.37 8.11 2.70
N PHE A 40 -7.27 8.52 2.06
CA PHE A 40 -7.27 9.31 0.83
C PHE A 40 -6.98 8.47 -0.42
N GLY A 41 -7.05 7.14 -0.33
CA GLY A 41 -6.89 6.27 -1.49
C GLY A 41 -7.98 6.49 -2.55
N TYR A 42 -7.58 6.41 -3.81
CA TYR A 42 -8.43 6.72 -4.97
C TYR A 42 -9.13 5.46 -5.54
N GLY A 43 -10.39 5.62 -5.92
CA GLY A 43 -11.20 4.57 -6.58
C GLY A 43 -11.84 3.56 -5.62
N GLN A 44 -12.56 2.59 -6.19
CA GLN A 44 -13.15 1.48 -5.46
C GLN A 44 -12.19 0.28 -5.41
N ARG A 45 -12.15 -0.40 -4.27
CA ARG A 45 -11.29 -1.56 -4.08
C ARG A 45 -11.66 -2.69 -5.03
N ASN A 46 -10.67 -3.27 -5.70
CA ASN A 46 -10.82 -4.52 -6.47
C ASN A 46 -10.17 -5.69 -5.74
N GLU A 47 -10.40 -6.93 -6.20
CA GLU A 47 -9.84 -8.15 -5.59
C GLU A 47 -8.32 -8.09 -5.45
N ARG A 48 -7.62 -7.59 -6.48
CA ARG A 48 -6.17 -7.39 -6.44
C ARG A 48 -5.74 -6.36 -5.39
N GLY A 49 -6.57 -5.35 -5.16
CA GLY A 49 -6.40 -4.35 -4.13
C GLY A 49 -6.56 -4.93 -2.73
N GLN A 50 -7.49 -5.86 -2.54
CA GLN A 50 -7.60 -6.58 -1.27
C GLN A 50 -6.35 -7.44 -1.02
N MET A 51 -5.90 -8.22 -2.01
CA MET A 51 -4.67 -9.00 -1.87
C MET A 51 -3.44 -8.14 -1.53
N LEU A 52 -3.34 -6.95 -2.13
CA LEU A 52 -2.26 -6.01 -1.82
C LEU A 52 -2.41 -5.39 -0.43
N ALA A 53 -3.63 -5.09 0.02
CA ALA A 53 -3.88 -4.63 1.39
C ALA A 53 -3.47 -5.68 2.42
N ASP A 54 -3.89 -6.93 2.23
CA ASP A 54 -3.54 -8.05 3.11
C ASP A 54 -2.03 -8.29 3.15
N PHE A 55 -1.37 -8.20 1.99
CA PHE A 55 0.10 -8.28 1.89
C PHE A 55 0.80 -7.17 2.68
N MET A 56 0.34 -5.93 2.55
CA MET A 56 0.94 -4.80 3.28
C MET A 56 0.72 -4.90 4.79
N GLU A 57 -0.46 -5.34 5.23
CA GLU A 57 -0.73 -5.62 6.65
C GLU A 57 0.21 -6.70 7.20
N LYS A 58 0.43 -7.77 6.43
CA LYS A 58 1.33 -8.86 6.81
C LYS A 58 2.80 -8.42 6.91
N GLU A 59 3.28 -7.64 5.94
CA GLU A 59 4.68 -7.21 5.86
C GLU A 59 4.95 -5.89 6.62
N GLY A 60 3.92 -5.26 7.19
CA GLY A 60 4.03 -3.98 7.89
C GLY A 60 4.32 -2.77 7.00
N LEU A 61 4.06 -2.87 5.69
CA LEU A 61 4.30 -1.82 4.71
C LEU A 61 3.18 -0.77 4.72
N PHE A 62 3.51 0.49 4.45
CA PHE A 62 2.50 1.56 4.37
C PHE A 62 2.26 2.01 2.94
N MET A 63 0.98 2.14 2.56
CA MET A 63 0.58 2.72 1.29
C MET A 63 0.68 4.24 1.32
N THR A 64 1.89 4.78 1.17
CA THR A 64 2.19 6.22 1.29
C THR A 64 1.28 7.11 0.44
N SER A 65 0.93 6.69 -0.76
CA SER A 65 0.03 7.42 -1.68
C SER A 65 -1.41 7.59 -1.18
N SER A 66 -1.82 6.82 -0.17
CA SER A 66 -3.17 6.88 0.39
C SER A 66 -3.28 7.69 1.70
N PHE A 67 -2.14 8.05 2.31
CA PHE A 67 -2.12 8.80 3.57
C PHE A 67 -2.09 10.32 3.38
N PHE A 68 -1.64 10.80 2.23
CA PHE A 68 -1.49 12.22 1.96
C PHE A 68 -2.46 12.67 0.88
N GLU A 69 -3.29 13.65 1.22
CA GLU A 69 -4.09 14.36 0.24
C GLU A 69 -3.27 15.50 -0.36
N LYS A 70 -3.23 15.58 -1.69
CA LYS A 70 -2.62 16.72 -2.36
C LYS A 70 -3.45 17.97 -2.04
N ARG A 71 -2.80 19.01 -1.51
CA ARG A 71 -3.48 20.29 -1.26
C ARG A 71 -4.10 20.80 -2.56
N PRO A 72 -5.33 21.35 -2.52
CA PRO A 72 -5.91 21.98 -3.67
C PRO A 72 -4.94 23.08 -4.15
N HIS A 73 -4.64 23.06 -5.45
CA HIS A 73 -3.88 24.14 -6.05
C HIS A 73 -4.80 25.37 -6.04
N SER A 74 -4.52 26.36 -5.17
CA SER A 74 -5.17 27.66 -5.29
C SER A 74 -4.87 28.18 -6.70
N LYS A 75 -5.93 28.42 -7.47
CA LYS A 75 -5.86 29.01 -8.80
C LYS A 75 -5.35 30.44 -8.74
#